data_AF-A0A2N3V0Y6-F1
#
_entry.id   AF-A0A2N3V0Y6-F1
#
_cell.length_a   1.000
_cell.length_b   1.000
_cell.length_c   1.000
_cell.angle_alpha   90.00
_cell.angle_beta   90.00
_cell.angle_gamma   90.00
#
_symmetry.space_group_name_H-M   'P 1'
#
loop_
_entity.id
_entity.type
_entity.pdbx_description
1 polymer ?
#
loop_
_entity_poly.entity_id
_entity_poly.type
_entity_poly.pdbx_seq_one_letter_code
_entity_poly.pdbx_strand_id
1 'polypeptide(L)'
;MLLDRPLQKAFSKKRRPQQKDSKFKSIAKAVSWRVLGTFDTIVISYLITGELKMAFSIGTIEVFSKILLYYVHERVWERFTVKKDTHELERPTPVSA
;
A
#
# COMPACT_ATOMS: atom_id res chain seq x y z
N MET A 1 -33.51 11.58 26.11
CA MET A 1 -32.16 12.20 26.02
C MET A 1 -31.27 11.91 27.24
N LEU A 2 -31.38 10.75 27.91
CA LEU A 2 -30.58 10.43 29.12
C LEU A 2 -30.08 8.97 29.22
N LEU A 3 -30.24 8.12 28.19
CA LEU A 3 -29.89 6.69 28.29
C LEU A 3 -28.77 6.17 27.36
N ASP A 4 -28.08 7.04 26.62
CA ASP A 4 -27.04 6.59 25.67
C ASP A 4 -25.60 6.72 26.20
N ARG A 5 -25.43 7.23 27.42
CA ARG A 5 -24.10 7.55 28.00
C ARG A 5 -23.23 6.36 28.46
N PRO A 6 -23.74 5.17 28.86
CA PRO A 6 -22.84 4.07 29.25
C PRO A 6 -22.31 3.27 28.06
N LEU A 7 -22.97 3.34 26.90
CA LEU A 7 -22.59 2.51 25.74
C LEU A 7 -21.38 3.05 24.98
N GLN A 8 -21.15 4.37 24.96
CA GLN A 8 -19.98 4.94 24.28
C GLN A 8 -18.63 4.61 24.95
N LYS A 9 -18.62 4.32 26.27
CA LYS A 9 -17.38 3.99 26.99
C LYS A 9 -16.88 2.58 26.66
N ALA A 10 -17.76 1.64 26.33
CA ALA A 10 -17.37 0.30 25.85
C ALA A 10 -16.80 0.34 24.42
N PHE A 11 -17.22 1.31 23.61
CA PHE A 11 -16.69 1.58 22.27
C PHE A 11 -15.48 2.53 22.25
N SER A 12 -15.01 3.03 23.41
CA SER A 12 -13.66 3.61 23.56
C SER A 12 -12.60 2.50 23.53
N LYS A 13 -12.65 1.71 22.46
CA LYS A 13 -11.70 0.71 22.06
C LYS A 13 -10.38 1.42 21.80
N LYS A 14 -9.55 1.43 22.84
CA LYS A 14 -8.08 1.42 22.80
C LYS A 14 -7.52 2.21 21.61
N ARG A 15 -7.29 3.51 21.79
CA ARG A 15 -6.34 4.24 20.93
C ARG A 15 -5.04 3.46 20.97
N ARG A 16 -4.78 2.67 19.93
CA ARG A 16 -3.54 1.91 19.81
C ARG A 16 -2.41 2.95 19.85
N PRO A 17 -1.38 2.75 20.68
CA PRO A 17 -0.27 3.69 20.76
C PRO A 17 0.23 3.95 19.34
N GLN A 18 0.43 5.23 19.02
CA GLN A 18 0.95 5.74 17.75
C GLN A 18 2.15 4.90 17.32
N GLN A 19 1.89 3.86 16.53
CA GLN A 19 2.91 2.89 16.19
C GLN A 19 3.79 3.54 15.14
N LYS A 20 5.01 3.89 15.54
CA LYS A 20 6.11 4.37 14.70
C LYS A 20 6.57 3.30 13.68
N ASP A 21 5.66 2.63 12.96
CA ASP A 21 5.98 1.63 11.94
C ASP A 21 5.06 1.75 10.72
N SER A 22 4.96 2.94 10.12
CA SER A 22 3.96 3.19 9.07
C SER A 22 4.36 2.70 7.67
N LYS A 23 5.66 2.62 7.36
CA LYS A 23 6.14 2.27 6.00
C LYS A 23 6.49 0.79 5.87
N PHE A 24 7.31 0.26 6.78
CA PHE A 24 7.75 -1.14 6.74
C PHE A 24 6.59 -2.13 6.89
N LYS A 25 5.63 -1.87 7.79
CA LYS A 25 4.43 -2.74 7.91
C LYS A 25 3.56 -2.71 6.66
N SER A 26 3.44 -1.55 6.01
CA SER A 26 2.63 -1.40 4.79
C SER A 26 3.29 -2.12 3.61
N ILE A 27 4.62 -2.02 3.49
CA ILE A 27 5.40 -2.76 2.48
C ILE A 27 5.31 -4.26 2.74
N ALA A 28 5.54 -4.72 3.97
CA ALA A 28 5.44 -6.14 4.33
C ALA A 28 4.05 -6.68 4.01
N LYS A 29 2.99 -5.94 4.35
CA LYS A 29 1.60 -6.32 4.04
C LYS A 29 1.34 -6.40 2.53
N ALA A 30 1.88 -5.45 1.76
CA ALA A 30 1.76 -5.47 0.30
C ALA A 30 2.47 -6.68 -0.31
N VAL A 31 3.68 -6.99 0.15
CA VAL A 31 4.43 -8.18 -0.29
C VAL A 31 3.66 -9.46 0.08
N SER A 32 3.17 -9.59 1.31
CA SER A 32 2.35 -10.74 1.73
C SER A 32 1.12 -10.92 0.86
N TRP A 33 0.41 -9.83 0.53
CA TRP A 33 -0.77 -9.88 -0.34
C TRP A 33 -0.41 -10.29 -1.78
N ARG A 34 0.77 -9.89 -2.26
CA ARG A 34 1.25 -10.27 -3.60
C ARG A 34 1.62 -11.75 -3.66
N VAL A 35 2.30 -12.28 -2.64
CA VAL A 35 2.68 -13.71 -2.57
C VAL A 35 1.43 -14.59 -2.52
N LEU A 36 0.45 -14.25 -1.68
CA LEU A 36 -0.80 -15.00 -1.60
C LEU A 36 -1.55 -14.99 -2.94
N GLY A 37 -1.71 -13.83 -3.57
CA GLY A 37 -2.40 -13.74 -4.85
C GLY A 37 -1.74 -14.56 -5.97
N THR A 38 -0.42 -14.56 -6.06
CA THR A 38 0.29 -15.36 -7.07
C THR A 38 0.22 -16.85 -6.76
N PHE A 39 0.28 -17.22 -5.48
CA PHE A 39 0.12 -18.61 -5.06
C PHE A 39 -1.27 -19.13 -5.40
N ASP A 40 -2.32 -18.37 -5.11
CA ASP A 40 -3.70 -18.72 -5.44
C ASP A 40 -3.88 -18.94 -6.95
N THR A 41 -3.36 -18.05 -7.80
CA THR A 41 -3.43 -18.22 -9.26
C THR A 41 -2.76 -19.50 -9.72
N ILE A 42 -1.58 -19.83 -9.20
CA ILE A 42 -0.85 -21.06 -9.57
C ILE A 42 -1.65 -22.28 -9.13
N VAL A 43 -2.15 -22.30 -7.90
CA VAL A 43 -2.94 -23.42 -7.36
C VAL A 43 -4.24 -23.60 -8.15
N ILE A 44 -4.99 -22.53 -8.38
CA ILE A 44 -6.24 -22.57 -9.16
C ILE A 44 -5.96 -23.03 -10.60
N SER A 45 -4.93 -22.48 -11.24
CA SER A 45 -4.55 -22.86 -12.60
C SER A 45 -4.18 -24.34 -12.67
N TYR A 46 -3.43 -24.85 -11.68
CA TYR A 46 -3.05 -26.26 -11.61
C TYR A 46 -4.26 -27.16 -11.38
N LEU A 47 -5.18 -26.79 -10.49
CA LEU A 47 -6.41 -27.56 -10.25
C LEU A 47 -7.31 -27.63 -11.50
N ILE A 48 -7.32 -26.59 -12.33
CA ILE A 48 -8.12 -26.54 -13.56
C ILE A 48 -7.45 -27.34 -14.69
N THR A 49 -6.16 -27.11 -14.93
CA THR A 49 -5.45 -27.72 -16.08
C THR A 49 -4.84 -29.09 -15.79
N GLY A 50 -4.57 -29.42 -14.52
CA GLY A 50 -3.86 -30.63 -14.13
C GLY A 50 -2.38 -30.66 -14.55
N GLU A 51 -1.89 -29.62 -15.23
CA GLU A 51 -0.56 -29.57 -15.81
C GLU A 51 0.30 -28.50 -15.12
N LEU A 52 1.36 -28.93 -14.42
CA LEU A 52 2.26 -28.02 -13.69
C LEU A 52 2.91 -26.98 -14.60
N LYS A 53 3.24 -27.35 -15.84
CA LYS A 53 3.90 -26.46 -16.79
C LYS A 53 3.01 -25.28 -17.19
N MET A 54 1.72 -25.52 -17.37
CA MET A 54 0.76 -24.46 -17.70
C MET A 54 0.48 -23.56 -16.50
N ALA A 55 0.27 -24.14 -15.31
CA ALA A 55 0.09 -23.38 -14.07
C ALA A 55 1.29 -22.47 -13.76
N PHE A 56 2.51 -22.98 -13.95
CA PHE A 56 3.73 -22.20 -13.76
C PHE A 56 3.87 -21.08 -14.79
N SER A 57 3.49 -21.34 -16.05
CA SER A 57 3.49 -20.32 -17.11
C SER A 57 2.53 -19.17 -16.78
N ILE A 58 1.32 -19.48 -16.30
CA ILE A 58 0.33 -18.49 -15.88
C ILE A 58 0.86 -17.67 -14.69
N GLY A 59 1.39 -18.33 -13.66
CA GLY A 59 1.98 -17.66 -12.51
C GLY A 59 3.14 -16.72 -12.91
N THR A 60 3.99 -17.14 -13.84
CA THR A 60 5.09 -16.32 -14.36
C THR A 60 4.56 -15.07 -15.05
N ILE A 61 3.60 -15.23 -15.98
CA ILE A 61 2.98 -14.09 -16.69
C ILE A 61 2.30 -13.13 -15.71
N GLU A 62 1.63 -13.64 -14.67
CA GLU A 62 1.00 -12.81 -13.65
C GLU A 62 2.01 -11.91 -12.93
N VAL A 63 3.13 -12.49 -12.48
CA VAL A 63 4.19 -11.74 -11.78
C VAL A 63 4.78 -10.65 -12.68
N PHE A 64 5.16 -11.00 -13.91
CA PHE A 64 5.71 -10.03 -14.87
C PHE A 64 4.72 -8.91 -15.17
N SER A 65 3.45 -9.26 -15.42
CA SER A 65 2.39 -8.29 -15.66
C SER A 65 2.23 -7.34 -14.48
N LYS A 66 2.22 -7.86 -13.24
CA LYS A 66 2.10 -7.07 -12.01
C LYS A 66 3.27 -6.13 -11.76
N ILE A 67 4.49 -6.51 -12.12
CA ILE A 67 5.67 -5.64 -12.04
C ILE A 67 5.53 -4.49 -13.03
N LEU A 68 5.19 -4.79 -14.28
CA LEU A 68 4.99 -3.79 -15.32
C LEU A 68 3.87 -2.80 -14.94
N LEU A 69 2.75 -3.32 -14.47
CA LEU A 69 1.59 -2.51 -14.06
C LEU A 69 1.91 -1.64 -12.83
N TYR A 70 2.69 -2.17 -11.86
CA TYR A 70 3.16 -1.39 -10.72
C TYR A 70 4.08 -0.25 -11.14
N TYR A 71 5.03 -0.52 -12.03
CA TYR A 71 5.93 0.52 -12.55
C TYR A 71 5.17 1.64 -13.27
N VAL A 72 4.22 1.27 -14.14
CA VAL A 72 3.36 2.24 -14.83
C VAL A 72 2.51 3.03 -13.82
N HIS A 73 1.91 2.35 -12.84
CA HIS A 73 1.14 2.99 -11.78
C HIS A 73 1.96 4.04 -11.04
N GLU A 74 3.17 3.68 -10.58
CA GLU A 74 4.05 4.62 -9.87
C GLU A 74 4.43 5.81 -10.77
N ARG A 75 4.80 5.56 -12.02
CA ARG A 75 5.17 6.62 -12.97
C ARG A 75 4.03 7.58 -13.28
N VAL A 76 2.82 7.05 -13.36
CA VAL A 76 1.60 7.85 -13.55
C VAL A 76 1.29 8.64 -12.28
N TRP A 77 1.42 8.02 -11.11
CA TRP A 77 1.18 8.65 -9.81
C TRP A 77 2.14 9.82 -9.53
N GLU A 78 3.42 9.67 -9.89
CA GLU A 78 4.41 10.75 -9.82
C GLU A 78 4.04 11.94 -10.71
N ARG A 79 3.51 11.70 -11.92
CA ARG A 79 3.08 12.76 -12.83
C ARG A 79 1.88 13.54 -12.29
N PHE A 80 0.99 12.88 -11.54
CA PHE A 80 -0.17 13.53 -10.94
C PHE A 80 0.13 14.15 -9.56
N THR A 81 1.14 13.63 -8.85
CA THR A 81 1.59 14.17 -7.56
C THR A 81 2.73 15.17 -7.77
N VAL A 82 2.45 16.23 -8.53
CA VAL A 82 3.34 17.40 -8.59
C VAL A 82 3.28 18.11 -7.23
N LYS A 83 4.41 18.12 -6.52
CA LYS A 83 4.60 18.95 -5.32
C LYS A 83 4.53 20.41 -5.72
N LYS A 84 3.66 21.20 -5.07
CA LYS A 84 3.81 22.65 -5.05
C LYS A 84 4.99 22.97 -4.15
N ASP A 85 6.14 23.24 -4.75
CA ASP A 85 7.24 23.88 -4.05
C ASP A 85 6.73 25.25 -3.59
N THR A 86 6.42 25.32 -2.30
CA THR A 86 5.96 26.55 -1.66
C THR A 86 7.19 27.41 -1.43
N HIS A 87 7.41 28.32 -2.37
CA HIS A 87 7.93 29.67 -2.17
C HIS A 87 9.01 29.82 -1.08
N GLU A 88 10.26 29.90 -1.54
CA GLU A 88 11.12 31.05 -1.25
C GLU A 88 10.28 32.33 -1.06
N LEU A 89 10.15 32.83 0.18
CA LEU A 89 9.80 34.22 0.59
C LEU A 89 9.55 34.25 2.12
N GLU A 90 10.53 34.67 2.95
CA GLU A 90 10.39 35.31 4.30
C GLU A 90 11.57 35.11 5.30
N ARG A 91 12.83 35.16 4.87
CA ARG A 91 13.87 35.65 5.81
C ARG A 91 14.75 36.70 5.14
N PRO A 92 14.50 38.01 5.35
CA PRO A 92 15.51 39.00 5.07
C PRO A 92 16.74 38.69 5.93
N THR A 93 17.91 38.67 5.28
CA THR A 93 19.21 38.61 5.95
C THR A 93 19.34 39.81 6.89
N PRO A 94 19.88 39.66 8.10
CA PRO A 94 20.26 40.82 8.90
C PRO A 94 21.43 41.49 8.17
N VAL A 95 21.13 42.56 7.43
CA VAL A 95 22.14 43.49 6.95
C VAL A 95 22.72 44.17 8.19
N SER A 96 24.05 44.12 8.26
CA SER A 96 24.90 44.83 9.20
C SER A 96 24.41 46.26 9.52
N ALA A 97 24.31 46.58 10.81
CA ALA A 97 24.38 47.94 11.35
C ALA A 97 25.08 47.90 12.71
#